data_AF-A0A5Q4ETE4-F1
#
_entry.id   AF-A0A5Q4ETE4-F1
#
_cell.length_a   1.000
_cell.length_b   1.000
_cell.length_c   1.000
_cell.angle_alpha   90.00
_cell.angle_beta   90.00
_cell.angle_gamma   90.00
#
_symmetry.space_group_name_H-M   'P 1'
#
loop_
_entity.id
_entity.type
_entity.pdbx_description
1 polymer ?
#
loop_
_entity_poly.entity_id
_entity_poly.type
_entity_poly.pdbx_seq_one_letter_code
_entity_poly.pdbx_strand_id
1 'polypeptide(L)'
;MFVHGDSAAGIQQMKMRKLTAPTLPGVLLGGLGVFHVAAAVGSVVPSFVHDRYPKQFMPVWEFFLGPVAGEGESMLVTFMARLSQGVIGLSELAIGAALLAAAAAKPGSPRRRSLASFGLAFSIGLFSAFMITMFIMHDPDLPRWNQYPAMLAMLGAAWMVVALTDGKPGAVSTSS
;
A
#
# COMPACT_ATOMS: atom_id res chain seq x y z
N MET A 1 22.30 -36.35 52.77
CA MET A 1 20.89 -36.47 52.34
C MET A 1 20.61 -35.27 51.45
N PHE A 2 20.56 -35.50 50.14
CA PHE A 2 20.18 -34.51 49.11
C PHE A 2 18.67 -34.26 49.18
N VAL A 3 18.23 -33.03 48.93
CA VAL A 3 17.14 -32.59 48.01
C VAL A 3 17.11 -31.04 48.10
N HIS A 4 17.79 -30.33 47.20
CA HIS A 4 17.22 -29.63 46.03
C HIS A 4 16.12 -28.60 46.37
N GLY A 5 16.56 -27.35 46.59
CA GLY A 5 15.71 -26.14 46.64
C GLY A 5 15.63 -25.39 45.30
N ASP A 6 16.06 -26.01 44.19
CA ASP A 6 16.06 -25.43 42.85
C ASP A 6 14.85 -25.92 42.05
N SER A 7 13.66 -25.33 42.25
CA SER A 7 12.54 -25.56 41.31
C SER A 7 11.45 -24.49 41.27
N ALA A 8 11.60 -23.37 41.98
CA ALA A 8 10.64 -22.26 41.84
C ALA A 8 11.05 -21.23 40.77
N ALA A 9 12.34 -21.17 40.39
CA ALA A 9 12.87 -20.15 39.48
C ALA A 9 12.73 -20.50 37.98
N GLY A 10 12.54 -21.78 37.64
CA GLY A 10 12.52 -22.25 36.25
C GLY A 10 11.16 -22.14 35.54
N ILE A 11 10.05 -21.94 36.27
CA ILE A 11 8.69 -22.02 35.71
C ILE A 11 8.12 -20.64 35.32
N GLN A 12 8.75 -19.53 35.74
CA GLN A 12 8.24 -18.17 35.44
C GLN A 12 8.61 -17.61 34.05
N GLN A 13 9.42 -18.31 33.24
CA GLN A 13 9.85 -17.78 31.93
C GLN A 13 9.19 -18.40 30.71
N MET A 14 8.17 -19.25 30.88
CA MET A 14 7.24 -19.51 29.77
C MET A 14 6.24 -18.35 29.71
N LYS A 15 6.78 -17.16 29.38
CA LYS A 15 6.04 -15.96 29.03
C LYS A 15 5.20 -16.34 27.83
N MET A 16 4.00 -16.86 28.08
CA MET A 16 3.02 -17.14 27.04
C MET A 16 2.97 -15.90 26.19
N ARG A 17 3.50 -16.00 24.96
CA ARG A 17 3.33 -14.95 23.96
C ARG A 17 1.83 -14.87 23.79
N LYS A 18 1.19 -13.94 24.51
CA LYS A 18 -0.22 -13.62 24.30
C LYS A 18 -0.32 -13.29 22.83
N LEU A 19 -0.92 -14.22 22.07
CA LEU A 19 -1.36 -13.98 20.70
C LEU A 19 -2.23 -12.74 20.79
N THR A 20 -1.62 -11.61 20.45
CA THR A 20 -2.26 -10.32 20.57
C THR A 20 -3.16 -10.25 19.36
N ALA A 21 -4.48 -10.24 19.59
CA ALA A 21 -5.44 -10.16 18.50
C ALA A 21 -5.07 -9.01 17.56
N PRO A 22 -5.19 -9.19 16.23
CA PRO A 22 -4.80 -8.16 15.29
C PRO A 22 -5.62 -6.89 15.53
N THR A 23 -4.94 -5.78 15.75
CA THR A 23 -5.60 -4.47 15.93
C THR A 23 -6.29 -4.06 14.63
N LEU A 24 -7.42 -3.34 14.71
CA LEU A 24 -8.13 -2.83 13.53
C LEU A 24 -7.21 -2.09 12.53
N PRO A 25 -6.34 -1.15 12.94
CA PRO A 25 -5.41 -0.53 11.99
C PRO A 25 -4.41 -1.54 11.40
N GLY A 26 -4.09 -2.63 12.12
CA GLY A 26 -3.19 -3.68 11.62
C GLY A 26 -3.85 -4.49 10.51
N VAL A 27 -5.13 -4.83 10.67
CA VAL A 27 -5.91 -5.50 9.64
C VAL A 27 -6.10 -4.61 8.41
N LEU A 28 -6.43 -3.33 8.60
CA LEU A 28 -6.61 -2.39 7.49
C LEU A 28 -5.32 -2.17 6.70
N LEU A 29 -4.20 -1.88 7.38
CA LEU A 29 -2.89 -1.72 6.75
C LEU A 29 -2.44 -3.02 6.09
N GLY A 30 -2.70 -4.17 6.72
CA GLY A 30 -2.40 -5.49 6.17
C GLY A 30 -3.18 -5.76 4.88
N GLY A 31 -4.49 -5.52 4.88
CA GLY A 31 -5.35 -5.68 3.72
C GLY A 31 -4.96 -4.78 2.56
N LEU A 32 -4.74 -3.48 2.82
CA LEU A 32 -4.25 -2.54 1.82
C LEU A 32 -2.85 -2.92 1.31
N GLY A 33 -1.97 -3.39 2.20
CA GLY A 33 -0.64 -3.86 1.85
C GLY A 33 -0.68 -5.07 0.90
N VAL A 34 -1.48 -6.09 1.23
CA VAL A 34 -1.70 -7.25 0.35
C VAL A 34 -2.29 -6.83 -0.99
N PHE A 35 -3.29 -5.94 -0.98
CA PHE A 35 -3.88 -5.40 -2.20
C PHE A 35 -2.82 -4.76 -3.11
N HIS A 36 -1.95 -3.92 -2.56
CA HIS A 36 -0.89 -3.27 -3.32
C HIS A 36 0.17 -4.25 -3.84
N VAL A 37 0.55 -5.27 -3.05
CA VAL A 37 1.44 -6.34 -3.54
C VAL A 37 0.79 -7.14 -4.67
N ALA A 38 -0.48 -7.50 -4.53
CA ALA A 38 -1.22 -8.21 -5.57
C ALA A 38 -1.34 -7.36 -6.85
N ALA A 39 -1.58 -6.05 -6.70
CA ALA A 39 -1.61 -5.11 -7.82
C ALA A 39 -0.25 -5.00 -8.51
N ALA A 40 0.86 -4.94 -7.75
CA ALA A 40 2.22 -4.94 -8.29
C ALA A 40 2.52 -6.21 -9.09
N VAL A 41 2.12 -7.39 -8.58
CA VAL A 41 2.24 -8.66 -9.31
C VAL A 41 1.42 -8.60 -10.60
N GLY A 42 0.19 -8.10 -10.54
CA GLY A 42 -0.65 -7.89 -11.72
C GLY A 42 -0.08 -6.89 -12.74
N SER A 43 0.70 -5.92 -12.28
CA SER A 43 1.44 -5.00 -13.15
C SER A 43 2.64 -5.67 -13.82
N VAL A 44 3.24 -6.71 -13.24
CA VAL A 44 4.46 -7.36 -13.78
C VAL A 44 4.16 -8.65 -14.53
N VAL A 45 3.10 -9.37 -14.18
CA VAL A 45 2.75 -10.66 -14.77
C VAL A 45 1.57 -10.50 -15.75
N PRO A 46 1.82 -10.49 -17.07
CA PRO A 46 0.79 -10.21 -18.07
C PRO A 46 -0.39 -11.19 -18.06
N SER A 47 -0.18 -12.42 -17.55
CA SER A 47 -1.21 -13.47 -17.50
C SER A 47 -2.19 -13.33 -16.33
N PHE A 48 -1.88 -12.52 -15.30
CA PHE A 48 -2.77 -12.35 -14.14
C PHE A 48 -3.76 -11.20 -14.30
N VAL A 49 -3.39 -10.16 -15.05
CA VAL A 49 -4.26 -9.02 -15.34
C VAL A 49 -4.12 -8.74 -16.82
N HIS A 50 -4.95 -9.41 -17.63
CA HIS A 50 -4.78 -9.57 -19.07
C HIS A 50 -4.76 -8.26 -19.91
N ASP A 51 -4.85 -7.08 -19.28
CA ASP A 51 -5.28 -5.86 -19.93
C ASP A 51 -4.59 -4.55 -19.47
N ARG A 52 -3.74 -4.52 -18.43
CA ARG A 52 -3.18 -3.22 -17.95
C ARG A 52 -2.32 -2.52 -19.00
N TYR A 53 -1.46 -3.27 -19.68
CA TYR A 53 -0.60 -2.71 -20.73
C TYR A 53 -1.38 -2.17 -21.94
N PRO A 54 -2.18 -2.99 -22.66
CA PRO A 54 -2.88 -2.52 -23.84
C PRO A 54 -4.08 -1.61 -23.52
N LYS A 55 -4.72 -1.72 -22.35
CA LYS A 55 -5.94 -0.94 -22.03
C LYS A 55 -5.71 0.26 -21.12
N GLN A 56 -4.60 0.34 -20.38
CA GLN A 56 -4.34 1.46 -19.46
C GLN A 56 -3.09 2.25 -19.82
N PHE A 57 -2.01 1.59 -20.24
CA PHE A 57 -0.74 2.30 -20.51
C PHE A 57 -0.60 2.78 -21.94
N MET A 58 -0.94 1.94 -22.92
CA MET A 58 -0.88 2.33 -24.33
C MET A 58 -1.79 3.53 -24.64
N PRO A 59 -3.09 3.54 -24.27
CA PRO A 59 -3.98 4.65 -24.61
C PRO A 59 -3.54 5.98 -23.95
N VAL A 60 -2.98 5.92 -22.75
CA VAL A 60 -2.43 7.10 -22.05
C VAL A 60 -1.29 7.72 -22.85
N TRP A 61 -0.34 6.91 -23.31
CA TRP A 61 0.79 7.41 -24.07
C TRP A 61 0.44 7.78 -25.51
N GLU A 62 -0.52 7.11 -26.13
CA GLU A 62 -1.12 7.53 -27.40
C GLU A 62 -1.78 8.90 -27.29
N PHE A 63 -2.52 9.16 -26.20
CA PHE A 63 -3.11 10.46 -25.94
C PHE A 63 -2.05 11.57 -25.79
N PHE A 64 -1.01 11.34 -25.00
CA PHE A 64 0.02 12.36 -24.76
C PHE A 64 0.98 12.56 -25.93
N LEU A 65 1.31 11.50 -26.67
CA LEU A 65 2.31 11.55 -27.74
C LEU A 65 1.70 11.59 -29.14
N GLY A 66 0.43 11.25 -29.31
CA GLY A 66 -0.28 11.27 -30.59
C GLY A 66 -0.11 12.57 -31.39
N PRO A 67 -0.17 13.77 -30.76
CA PRO A 67 0.08 15.04 -31.45
C PRO A 67 1.51 15.19 -32.01
N VAL A 68 2.48 14.40 -31.52
CA VAL A 68 3.91 14.50 -31.85
C VAL A 68 4.39 13.31 -32.67
N ALA A 69 3.77 12.14 -32.51
CA ALA A 69 4.28 10.86 -33.01
C ALA A 69 3.82 10.50 -34.45
N GLY A 70 2.78 11.15 -34.99
CA GLY A 70 2.18 10.78 -36.28
C GLY A 70 1.45 9.43 -36.22
N GLU A 71 0.58 9.16 -37.19
CA GLU A 71 -0.23 7.92 -37.24
C GLU A 71 0.66 6.69 -37.46
N GLY A 72 0.92 5.96 -36.38
CA GLY A 72 1.62 4.68 -36.34
C GLY A 72 2.01 4.37 -34.90
N GLU A 73 1.90 3.10 -34.47
CA GLU A 73 2.37 2.66 -33.15
C GLU A 73 3.86 3.03 -32.99
N SER A 74 4.12 4.20 -32.43
CA SER A 74 5.49 4.67 -32.30
C SER A 74 6.19 3.77 -31.27
N MET A 75 7.39 3.33 -31.61
CA MET A 75 8.29 2.63 -30.67
C MET A 75 8.39 3.39 -29.34
N LEU A 76 8.26 4.72 -29.38
CA LEU A 76 8.20 5.60 -28.23
C LEU A 76 6.97 5.35 -27.34
N VAL A 77 5.76 5.25 -27.89
CA VAL A 77 4.53 4.92 -27.11
C VAL A 77 4.69 3.58 -26.40
N THR A 78 5.13 2.56 -27.14
CA THR A 78 5.40 1.22 -26.56
C THR A 78 6.43 1.29 -25.44
N PHE A 79 7.54 1.98 -25.66
CA PHE A 79 8.60 2.14 -24.66
C PHE A 79 8.10 2.86 -23.39
N MET A 80 7.40 3.98 -23.57
CA MET A 80 6.87 4.76 -22.44
C MET A 80 5.80 3.99 -21.67
N ALA A 81 4.94 3.24 -22.36
CA ALA A 81 3.94 2.37 -21.74
C ALA A 81 4.60 1.27 -20.87
N ARG A 82 5.67 0.64 -21.36
CA ARG A 82 6.44 -0.36 -20.60
C ARG A 82 7.15 0.27 -19.40
N LEU A 83 7.72 1.45 -19.58
CA LEU A 83 8.39 2.18 -18.50
C LEU A 83 7.38 2.54 -17.40
N SER A 84 6.22 3.10 -17.75
CA SER A 84 5.14 3.40 -16.81
C SER A 84 4.65 2.16 -16.08
N GLN A 85 4.44 1.05 -16.79
CA GLN A 85 4.07 -0.24 -16.18
C GLN A 85 5.09 -0.66 -15.11
N GLY A 86 6.39 -0.55 -15.42
CA GLY A 86 7.47 -0.86 -14.47
C GLY A 86 7.47 0.07 -13.25
N VAL A 87 7.39 1.39 -13.48
CA VAL A 87 7.36 2.40 -12.40
C VAL A 87 6.16 2.19 -11.48
N ILE A 88 4.98 1.90 -12.03
CA ILE A 88 3.78 1.67 -11.25
C ILE A 88 3.87 0.36 -10.47
N GLY A 89 4.33 -0.73 -11.09
CA GLY A 89 4.53 -2.00 -10.38
C GLY A 89 5.50 -1.86 -9.20
N LEU A 90 6.61 -1.14 -9.38
CA LEU A 90 7.58 -0.86 -8.31
C LEU A 90 6.97 0.04 -7.21
N SER A 91 6.17 1.03 -7.60
CA SER A 91 5.49 1.92 -6.65
C SER A 91 4.47 1.14 -5.82
N GLU A 92 3.63 0.33 -6.46
CA GLU A 92 2.67 -0.56 -5.79
C GLU A 92 3.38 -1.52 -4.83
N LEU A 93 4.52 -2.10 -5.22
CA LEU A 93 5.31 -2.97 -4.35
C LEU A 93 5.88 -2.22 -3.14
N ALA A 94 6.43 -1.02 -3.35
CA ALA A 94 6.96 -0.20 -2.27
C ALA A 94 5.88 0.21 -1.26
N ILE A 95 4.70 0.61 -1.76
CA ILE A 95 3.52 0.89 -0.94
C ILE A 95 3.11 -0.36 -0.15
N GLY A 96 2.94 -1.49 -0.85
CA GLY A 96 2.52 -2.75 -0.25
C GLY A 96 3.47 -3.22 0.85
N ALA A 97 4.78 -3.20 0.59
CA ALA A 97 5.81 -3.53 1.57
C ALA A 97 5.79 -2.60 2.79
N ALA A 98 5.64 -1.28 2.58
CA ALA A 98 5.56 -0.33 3.68
C ALA A 98 4.32 -0.56 4.56
N LEU A 99 3.15 -0.80 3.95
CA LEU A 99 1.90 -1.04 4.68
C LEU A 99 1.91 -2.38 5.42
N LEU A 100 2.46 -3.44 4.82
CA LEU A 100 2.65 -4.74 5.50
C LEU A 100 3.65 -4.63 6.66
N ALA A 101 4.76 -3.90 6.47
CA ALA A 101 5.71 -3.63 7.54
C ALA A 101 5.09 -2.79 8.66
N ALA A 102 4.21 -1.83 8.33
CA ALA A 102 3.44 -1.07 9.30
C ALA A 102 2.42 -1.95 10.05
N ALA A 103 1.77 -2.89 9.37
CA ALA A 103 0.84 -3.85 9.96
C ALA A 103 1.53 -4.80 10.95
N ALA A 104 2.77 -5.22 10.65
CA ALA A 104 3.59 -6.08 11.51
C ALA A 104 4.30 -5.32 12.64
N ALA A 105 4.38 -3.99 12.57
CA ALA A 105 5.04 -3.18 13.59
C ALA A 105 4.20 -3.10 14.88
N LYS A 106 4.89 -2.90 16.02
CA LYS A 106 4.26 -2.78 17.33
C LYS A 106 3.19 -1.65 17.31
N PRO A 107 1.96 -1.91 17.78
CA PRO A 107 0.92 -0.88 17.87
C PRO A 107 1.40 0.34 18.67
N GLY A 108 1.06 1.55 18.20
CA GLY A 108 1.47 2.82 18.82
C GLY A 108 2.94 3.21 18.59
N SER A 109 3.74 2.37 17.94
CA SER A 109 5.16 2.70 17.70
C SER A 109 5.32 3.85 16.67
N PRO A 110 6.33 4.71 16.83
CA PRO A 110 6.66 5.72 15.82
C PRO A 110 6.96 5.10 14.43
N ARG A 111 7.56 3.89 14.42
CA ARG A 111 7.86 3.15 13.20
C ARG A 111 6.60 2.78 12.42
N ARG A 112 5.56 2.28 13.09
CA ARG A 112 4.27 1.96 12.47
C ARG A 112 3.65 3.20 11.81
N ARG A 113 3.61 4.32 12.54
CA ARG A 113 3.07 5.59 12.05
C ARG A 113 3.81 6.12 10.83
N SER A 114 5.14 6.08 10.85
CA SER A 114 5.96 6.53 9.72
C SER A 114 5.73 5.68 8.47
N LEU A 115 5.80 4.35 8.61
CA LEU A 115 5.57 3.42 7.49
C LEU A 115 4.14 3.50 6.94
N ALA A 116 3.14 3.58 7.83
CA ALA A 116 1.74 3.75 7.42
C ALA A 116 1.54 5.08 6.69
N SER A 117 2.10 6.18 7.19
CA SER A 117 1.97 7.50 6.56
C SER A 117 2.64 7.53 5.19
N PHE A 118 3.85 6.95 5.07
CA PHE A 118 4.52 6.81 3.78
C PHE A 118 3.67 6.00 2.80
N GLY A 119 3.25 4.79 3.17
CA GLY A 119 2.48 3.92 2.28
C GLY A 119 1.14 4.52 1.87
N LEU A 120 0.40 5.09 2.82
CA LEU A 120 -0.90 5.72 2.55
C LEU A 120 -0.75 6.99 1.71
N ALA A 121 0.19 7.88 2.03
CA ALA A 121 0.41 9.11 1.25
C ALA A 121 0.87 8.80 -0.17
N PHE A 122 1.77 7.83 -0.34
CA PHE A 122 2.24 7.43 -1.66
C PHE A 122 1.12 6.76 -2.47
N SER A 123 0.29 5.93 -1.82
CA SER A 123 -0.92 5.36 -2.44
C SER A 123 -1.90 6.44 -2.90
N ILE A 124 -2.18 7.44 -2.05
CA ILE A 124 -3.04 8.58 -2.41
C ILE A 124 -2.48 9.32 -3.63
N GLY A 125 -1.18 9.59 -3.66
CA GLY A 125 -0.52 10.24 -4.80
C GLY A 125 -0.68 9.43 -6.10
N LEU A 126 -0.43 8.12 -6.03
CA LEU A 126 -0.56 7.21 -7.18
C LEU A 126 -2.00 7.17 -7.70
N PHE A 127 -2.99 6.96 -6.83
CA PHE A 127 -4.39 6.93 -7.21
C PHE A 127 -4.91 8.29 -7.72
N SER A 128 -4.42 9.40 -7.15
CA SER A 128 -4.77 10.75 -7.62
C SER A 128 -4.24 11.00 -9.02
N ALA A 129 -3.00 10.58 -9.32
CA ALA A 129 -2.42 10.67 -10.66
C ALA A 129 -3.26 9.87 -11.67
N PHE A 130 -3.63 8.63 -11.34
CA PHE A 130 -4.53 7.83 -12.18
C PHE A 130 -5.88 8.53 -12.41
N MET A 131 -6.49 9.06 -11.35
CA MET A 131 -7.80 9.70 -11.44
C MET A 131 -7.76 10.96 -12.32
N ILE A 132 -6.70 11.76 -12.21
CA ILE A 132 -6.47 12.94 -13.07
C ILE A 132 -6.27 12.51 -14.53
N THR A 133 -5.44 11.50 -14.80
CA THR A 133 -5.21 11.00 -16.16
C THR A 133 -6.53 10.52 -16.79
N MET A 134 -7.31 9.73 -16.06
CA MET A 134 -8.63 9.28 -16.52
C MET A 134 -9.60 10.42 -16.75
N PHE A 135 -9.60 11.42 -15.85
CA PHE A 135 -10.41 12.62 -16.01
C PHE A 135 -10.01 13.43 -17.23
N ILE A 136 -8.73 13.51 -17.56
CA ILE A 136 -8.27 14.26 -18.75
C ILE A 136 -8.69 13.53 -20.02
N MET A 137 -8.51 12.21 -20.06
CA MET A 137 -8.78 11.41 -21.27
C MET A 137 -10.27 11.22 -21.57
N HIS A 138 -11.15 11.20 -20.56
CA HIS A 138 -12.58 10.89 -20.71
C HIS A 138 -12.87 9.60 -21.51
N ASP A 139 -11.96 8.63 -21.46
CA ASP A 139 -12.03 7.40 -22.26
C ASP A 139 -12.94 6.36 -21.56
N PRO A 140 -14.03 5.90 -22.21
CA PRO A 140 -14.93 4.89 -21.66
C PRO A 140 -14.30 3.49 -21.51
N ASP A 141 -13.19 3.21 -22.20
CA ASP A 141 -12.50 1.91 -22.15
C ASP A 141 -11.54 1.79 -20.96
N LEU A 142 -11.26 2.89 -20.27
CA LEU A 142 -10.50 2.88 -19.02
C LEU A 142 -11.38 2.40 -17.83
N PRO A 143 -10.77 1.85 -16.75
CA PRO A 143 -11.51 1.31 -15.60
C PRO A 143 -12.54 2.27 -15.03
N ARG A 144 -13.73 1.76 -14.69
CA ARG A 144 -14.86 2.61 -14.27
C ARG A 144 -14.44 3.63 -13.20
N TRP A 145 -14.65 4.89 -13.54
CA TRP A 145 -14.18 6.06 -12.79
C TRP A 145 -14.66 6.10 -11.33
N ASN A 146 -15.77 5.41 -11.03
CA ASN A 146 -16.34 5.31 -9.69
C ASN A 146 -15.51 4.48 -8.69
N GLN A 147 -14.53 3.68 -9.14
CA GLN A 147 -13.70 2.86 -8.26
C GLN A 147 -12.61 3.69 -7.54
N TYR A 148 -12.13 4.77 -8.16
CA TYR A 148 -11.03 5.58 -7.64
C TYR A 148 -11.43 6.44 -6.43
N PRO A 149 -12.58 7.16 -6.41
CA PRO A 149 -13.04 7.87 -5.22
C PRO A 149 -13.25 6.95 -4.01
N ALA A 150 -13.75 5.73 -4.23
CA ALA A 150 -13.94 4.75 -3.17
C ALA A 150 -12.59 4.28 -2.57
N MET A 151 -11.57 4.05 -3.42
CA MET A 151 -10.21 3.74 -2.95
C MET A 151 -9.60 4.90 -2.15
N LEU A 152 -9.73 6.14 -2.63
CA LEU A 152 -9.26 7.32 -1.91
C LEU A 152 -9.96 7.49 -0.55
N ALA A 153 -11.26 7.24 -0.49
CA ALA A 153 -12.00 7.25 0.77
C ALA A 153 -11.50 6.17 1.74
N MET A 154 -11.22 4.95 1.26
CA MET A 154 -10.64 3.89 2.10
C MET A 154 -9.23 4.24 2.60
N LEU A 155 -8.39 4.85 1.76
CA LEU A 155 -7.06 5.32 2.16
C LEU A 155 -7.13 6.41 3.23
N GLY A 156 -8.05 7.37 3.07
CA GLY A 156 -8.33 8.41 4.07
C GLY A 156 -8.83 7.82 5.39
N ALA A 157 -9.77 6.87 5.33
CA ALA A 157 -10.27 6.17 6.52
C ALA A 157 -9.17 5.39 7.23
N ALA A 158 -8.32 4.67 6.50
CA ALA A 158 -7.17 3.96 7.08
C ALA A 158 -6.20 4.92 7.77
N TRP A 159 -5.96 6.10 7.17
CA TRP A 159 -5.11 7.12 7.76
C TRP A 159 -5.69 7.68 9.06
N MET A 160 -6.99 8.00 9.09
CA MET A 160 -7.69 8.44 10.30
C MET A 160 -7.63 7.39 11.41
N VAL A 161 -7.86 6.11 11.08
CA VAL A 161 -7.81 5.02 12.07
C VAL A 161 -6.42 4.90 12.68
N VAL A 162 -5.35 4.94 11.87
CA VAL A 162 -3.97 4.90 12.39
C VAL A 162 -3.66 6.13 13.26
N ALA A 163 -4.03 7.32 12.80
CA ALA A 163 -3.78 8.56 13.54
C ALA A 163 -4.49 8.57 14.90
N LEU A 164 -5.73 8.10 14.97
CA LEU A 164 -6.53 8.10 16.19
C LEU A 164 -6.11 7.00 17.18
N THR A 165 -5.66 5.84 16.72
CA THR A 165 -5.26 4.74 17.61
C THR A 165 -3.81 4.83 18.07
N ASP A 166 -2.92 5.31 17.20
CA ASP A 166 -1.48 5.34 17.47
C ASP A 166 -0.98 6.74 17.85
N GLY A 167 -1.87 7.74 17.84
CA GLY A 167 -1.58 9.14 18.12
C GLY A 167 -1.63 9.57 19.60
N LYS A 168 -1.91 8.68 20.56
CA LYS A 168 -1.82 9.07 21.98
C LYS A 168 -0.36 9.39 22.34
N PRO A 169 -0.03 10.64 22.71
CA PRO A 169 1.27 10.97 23.28
C PRO A 169 1.40 10.25 24.63
N GLY A 170 2.64 9.95 25.01
CA GLY A 170 2.94 9.30 26.28
C GLY A 170 2.19 9.96 27.44
N ALA A 171 1.74 9.13 28.37
CA ALA A 171 1.38 9.60 29.70
C ALA A 171 2.55 10.46 30.19
N VAL A 172 2.30 11.75 30.35
CA VAL A 172 3.17 12.67 31.08
C VAL A 172 3.40 11.99 32.43
N SER A 173 4.63 11.57 32.69
CA SER A 173 5.05 11.15 34.02
C SER A 173 4.98 12.38 34.90
N THR A 174 3.83 12.59 35.54
CA THR A 174 3.73 13.48 36.69
C THR A 174 4.46 12.81 37.84
N SER A 175 5.76 13.05 37.93
CA SER A 175 6.51 12.88 39.17
C SER A 175 6.95 14.28 39.61
N SER A 176 6.06 14.93 40.36
CA SER A 176 6.41 15.94 41.36
C SER A 176 6.77 15.23 42.66
#